data_AF-A0A3B9LDT8-F1
#
_entry.id   AF-A0A3B9LDT8-F1
#
_cell.length_a   1.000
_cell.length_b   1.000
_cell.length_c   1.000
_cell.angle_alpha   90.00
_cell.angle_beta   90.00
_cell.angle_gamma   90.00
#
_symmetry.space_group_name_H-M   'P 1'
#
loop_
_entity.id
_entity.type
_entity.pdbx_description
1 polymer ?
#
loop_
_entity_poly.entity_id
_entity_poly.type
_entity_poly.pdbx_seq_one_letter_code
_entity_poly.pdbx_strand_id
1 'polypeptide(L)'
;MNKIQQLRKLAKLERKSREIRATLKISPANEVLYRAPQSTWSDNDVVVEAVGQGDARLVIVEGNYPIDYLIKSERIFPSEDEACEAADELTT
;
A
#
# COMPACT_ATOMS: atom_id res chain seq x y z
N MET A 1 -17.16 29.26 -3.23
CA MET A 1 -17.73 28.15 -2.41
C MET A 1 -17.26 28.34 -0.97
N ASN A 2 -18.15 28.23 0.01
CA ASN A 2 -17.79 28.26 1.44
C ASN A 2 -17.12 26.92 1.85
N LYS A 3 -16.20 26.94 2.82
CA LYS A 3 -15.54 25.76 3.43
C LYS A 3 -16.48 24.57 3.67
N ILE A 4 -17.69 24.79 4.20
CA ILE A 4 -18.67 23.72 4.45
C ILE A 4 -19.10 23.04 3.13
N GLN A 5 -19.29 23.82 2.06
CA GLN A 5 -19.64 23.27 0.75
C GLN A 5 -18.47 22.49 0.14
N GLN A 6 -17.23 22.95 0.34
CA GLN A 6 -16.03 22.22 -0.09
C GLN A 6 -15.89 20.88 0.64
N LEU A 7 -16.09 20.86 1.96
CA LEU A 7 -16.03 19.64 2.77
C LEU A 7 -17.11 18.62 2.34
N ARG A 8 -18.34 19.08 2.09
CA ARG A 8 -19.41 18.20 1.55
C ARG A 8 -19.08 17.65 0.17
N LYS A 9 -18.48 18.48 -0.70
CA LYS A 9 -18.03 18.04 -2.03
C LYS A 9 -16.93 17.00 -1.90
N LEU A 10 -15.96 17.20 -1.01
CA LEU A 10 -14.88 16.25 -0.74
C LEU A 10 -15.43 14.89 -0.29
N ALA A 11 -16.29 14.87 0.74
CA ALA A 11 -16.90 13.63 1.23
C ALA A 11 -17.67 12.85 0.14
N LYS A 12 -18.37 13.58 -0.75
CA LYS A 12 -19.07 12.96 -1.90
C LYS A 12 -18.09 12.35 -2.91
N LEU A 13 -16.96 13.02 -3.18
CA LEU A 13 -15.93 12.53 -4.10
C LEU A 13 -15.19 11.32 -3.52
N GLU A 14 -14.86 11.34 -2.23
CA GLU A 14 -14.23 10.22 -1.53
C GLU A 14 -15.13 8.98 -1.56
N ARG A 15 -16.44 9.15 -1.35
CA ARG A 15 -17.41 8.06 -1.49
C ARG A 15 -17.40 7.47 -2.90
N LYS A 16 -17.50 8.31 -3.94
CA LYS A 16 -17.45 7.85 -5.33
C LYS A 16 -16.14 7.15 -5.66
N SER A 17 -15.02 7.68 -5.18
CA SER A 17 -13.70 7.08 -5.35
C SER A 17 -13.65 5.68 -4.73
N ARG A 18 -14.20 5.49 -3.52
CA ARG A 18 -14.31 4.14 -2.91
C ARG A 18 -15.19 3.19 -3.72
N GLU A 19 -16.33 3.65 -4.23
CA GLU A 19 -17.22 2.84 -5.08
C GLU A 19 -16.51 2.38 -6.38
N ILE A 20 -15.74 3.27 -7.01
CA ILE A 20 -14.94 2.94 -8.20
C ILE A 20 -13.85 1.93 -7.85
N ARG A 21 -13.08 2.15 -6.77
CA ARG A 21 -12.03 1.22 -6.32
C ARG A 21 -12.58 -0.19 -6.07
N ALA A 22 -13.70 -0.28 -5.35
CA ALA A 22 -14.35 -1.57 -5.08
C ALA A 22 -14.78 -2.30 -6.37
N THR A 23 -15.22 -1.55 -7.39
CA THR A 23 -15.57 -2.12 -8.70
C THR A 23 -14.33 -2.64 -9.44
N LEU A 24 -13.23 -1.89 -9.38
CA LEU A 24 -11.94 -2.27 -9.97
C LEU A 24 -11.18 -3.33 -9.16
N LYS A 25 -11.64 -3.64 -7.94
CA LYS A 25 -10.98 -4.53 -6.97
C LYS A 25 -9.55 -4.08 -6.62
N ILE A 26 -9.35 -2.77 -6.49
CA ILE A 26 -8.08 -2.19 -6.07
C ILE A 26 -8.21 -1.63 -4.65
N SER A 27 -7.12 -1.68 -3.92
CA SER A 27 -7.07 -1.24 -2.53
C SER A 27 -6.97 0.29 -2.40
N PRO A 28 -7.47 0.90 -1.30
CA PRO A 28 -7.14 2.27 -0.93
C PRO A 28 -5.63 2.49 -0.73
N ALA A 29 -5.20 3.73 -0.90
CA ALA A 29 -3.81 4.13 -0.68
C ALA A 29 -3.35 3.85 0.76
N ASN A 30 -2.10 3.40 0.89
CA ASN A 30 -1.43 2.99 2.14
C ASN A 30 -2.08 1.78 2.85
N GLU A 31 -2.91 1.00 2.15
CA GLU A 31 -3.32 -0.30 2.67
C GLU A 31 -2.16 -1.29 2.54
N VAL A 32 -1.81 -1.94 3.64
CA VAL A 32 -0.80 -3.01 3.65
C VAL A 32 -1.44 -4.28 3.10
N LEU A 33 -0.99 -4.70 1.92
CA LEU A 33 -1.48 -5.90 1.23
C LEU A 33 -0.72 -7.15 1.66
N TYR A 34 0.57 -6.98 1.96
CA TYR A 34 1.47 -8.05 2.33
C TYR A 34 2.44 -7.58 3.39
N ARG A 35 2.76 -8.48 4.33
CA ARG A 35 3.87 -8.29 5.28
C ARG A 35 4.40 -9.64 5.74
N ALA A 36 5.69 -9.86 5.56
CA ALA A 36 6.39 -11.01 6.12
C ALA A 36 7.87 -10.67 6.41
N PRO A 37 8.51 -11.37 7.36
CA PRO A 37 9.95 -11.26 7.54
C PRO A 37 10.68 -11.71 6.27
N GLN A 38 11.75 -11.01 5.89
CA GLN A 38 12.53 -11.34 4.69
C GLN A 38 13.19 -12.73 4.76
N SER A 39 13.59 -13.15 5.97
CA SER A 39 14.02 -14.53 6.25
C SER A 39 13.96 -14.79 7.75
N THR A 40 14.10 -16.05 8.18
CA THR A 40 14.10 -16.43 9.61
C THR A 40 15.17 -15.71 10.45
N TRP A 41 16.24 -15.21 9.82
CA TRP A 41 17.39 -14.59 10.50
C TRP A 41 17.55 -13.10 10.20
N SER A 42 16.64 -12.51 9.44
CA SER A 42 16.71 -11.09 9.07
C SER A 42 15.83 -10.25 9.98
N ASP A 43 16.36 -9.10 10.40
CA ASP A 43 15.58 -8.05 11.09
C ASP A 43 14.76 -7.20 10.11
N ASN A 44 14.74 -7.57 8.82
CA ASN A 44 13.97 -6.89 7.79
C ASN A 44 12.61 -7.55 7.59
N ASP A 45 11.59 -6.71 7.39
CA ASP A 45 10.30 -7.10 6.83
C ASP A 45 10.22 -6.70 5.35
N VAL A 46 9.59 -7.55 4.54
CA VAL A 46 9.10 -7.19 3.20
C VAL A 46 7.63 -6.79 3.35
N VAL A 47 7.31 -5.58 2.91
CA VAL A 47 5.96 -5.00 3.01
C VAL A 47 5.50 -4.55 1.63
N VAL A 48 4.26 -4.90 1.28
CA VAL A 48 3.59 -4.37 0.08
C VAL A 48 2.47 -3.43 0.52
N GLU A 49 2.46 -2.23 -0.06
CA GLU A 49 1.40 -1.25 0.14
C GLU A 49 0.75 -0.86 -1.18
N ALA A 50 -0.58 -0.77 -1.18
CA ALA A 50 -1.32 -0.16 -2.27
C ALA A 50 -1.02 1.34 -2.35
N VAL A 51 -0.74 1.84 -3.55
CA VAL A 51 -0.63 3.28 -3.81
C VAL A 51 -2.03 3.90 -4.02
N GLY A 52 -3.02 3.07 -4.35
CA GLY A 52 -4.43 3.43 -4.36
C GLY A 52 -5.02 3.70 -5.74
N GLN A 53 -4.26 3.43 -6.81
CA GLN A 53 -4.71 3.49 -8.20
C GLN A 53 -4.62 2.12 -8.91
N GLY A 54 -4.43 1.05 -8.15
CA GLY A 54 -4.22 -0.32 -8.64
C GLY A 54 -2.74 -0.69 -8.77
N ASP A 55 -1.86 0.28 -8.60
CA ASP A 55 -0.42 0.14 -8.41
C ASP A 55 -0.09 -0.12 -6.93
N ALA A 56 1.07 -0.73 -6.70
CA ALA A 56 1.58 -1.03 -5.39
C ALA A 56 3.09 -0.77 -5.29
N ARG A 57 3.55 -0.54 -4.08
CA ARG A 57 4.98 -0.48 -3.77
C ARG A 57 5.36 -1.62 -2.85
N LEU A 58 6.52 -2.20 -3.12
CA LEU A 58 7.20 -3.13 -2.24
C LEU A 58 8.32 -2.36 -1.55
N VAL A 59 8.36 -2.43 -0.23
CA VAL A 59 9.43 -1.86 0.60
C VAL A 59 10.04 -2.94 1.47
N ILE A 60 11.37 -2.98 1.51
CA ILE A 60 12.11 -3.77 2.50
C ILE A 60 12.46 -2.81 3.64
N VAL A 61 12.01 -3.11 4.84
CA VAL A 61 12.09 -2.23 6.00
C VAL A 61 12.79 -2.91 7.16
N GLU A 62 13.65 -2.19 7.87
CA GLU A 62 14.21 -2.61 9.16
C GLU A 62 13.50 -1.87 10.28
N GLY A 63 13.09 -2.58 11.34
CA GLY A 63 12.45 -1.99 12.52
C GLY A 63 10.93 -2.16 12.59
N ASN A 64 10.27 -1.31 13.37
CA ASN A 64 8.85 -1.42 13.69
C ASN A 64 7.96 -0.67 12.70
N TYR A 65 7.76 -1.25 11.52
CA TYR A 65 6.83 -0.71 10.53
C TYR A 65 5.37 -0.76 11.02
N PRO A 66 4.54 0.31 10.85
CA PRO A 66 4.81 1.58 10.15
C PRO A 66 5.23 2.76 11.05
N ILE A 67 5.64 2.51 12.30
CA ILE A 67 5.85 3.56 13.32
C ILE A 67 7.27 4.10 13.30
N ASP A 68 8.26 3.21 13.39
CA ASP A 68 9.68 3.55 13.50
C ASP A 68 10.51 2.52 12.73
N TYR A 69 10.80 2.85 11.47
CA TYR A 69 11.42 1.93 10.52
C TYR A 69 12.33 2.69 9.54
N LEU A 70 13.27 1.96 8.96
CA LEU A 70 14.13 2.43 7.88
C LEU A 70 13.82 1.66 6.60
N ILE A 71 13.52 2.36 5.52
CA ILE A 71 13.40 1.75 4.18
C ILE A 71 14.80 1.44 3.66
N LYS A 72 15.10 0.16 3.47
CA LYS A 72 16.35 -0.35 2.88
C LYS A 72 16.27 -0.38 1.36
N SER A 73 15.10 -0.70 0.83
CA SER A 73 14.84 -0.78 -0.61
C SER A 73 13.36 -0.48 -0.87
N GLU A 74 13.08 0.12 -2.03
CA GLU A 74 11.73 0.39 -2.51
C GLU A 74 11.65 0.08 -4.00
N ARG A 75 10.54 -0.53 -4.43
CA ARG A 75 10.22 -0.76 -5.83
C ARG A 75 8.72 -0.57 -6.06
N ILE A 76 8.37 0.11 -7.16
CA ILE A 76 6.99 0.31 -7.58
C ILE A 76 6.63 -0.72 -8.65
N PHE A 77 5.41 -1.24 -8.56
CA PHE A 77 4.83 -2.20 -9.50
C PHE A 77 3.56 -1.62 -10.11
N PRO A 78 3.27 -1.93 -11.38
CA PRO A 78 2.08 -1.46 -12.06
C PRO A 78 0.79 -2.12 -11.56
N SER A 79 0.88 -3.24 -10.82
CA SER A 79 -0.26 -3.92 -10.20
C SER A 79 0.02 -4.38 -8.76
N GLU A 80 -1.06 -4.50 -7.96
CA GLU A 80 -1.03 -5.06 -6.60
C GLU A 80 -0.58 -6.52 -6.59
N ASP A 81 -1.06 -7.32 -7.55
CA ASP A 81 -0.70 -8.74 -7.67
C ASP A 81 0.79 -8.94 -7.98
N GLU A 82 1.35 -8.18 -8.94
CA GLU A 82 2.78 -8.26 -9.27
C GLU A 82 3.68 -7.89 -8.08
N ALA A 83 3.26 -6.92 -7.26
CA ALA A 83 4.00 -6.56 -6.06
C ALA A 83 3.98 -7.68 -5.01
N CYS A 84 2.83 -8.33 -4.82
CA CYS A 84 2.68 -9.45 -3.90
C CYS A 84 3.46 -10.69 -4.36
N GLU A 85 3.40 -11.04 -5.64
CA GLU A 85 4.20 -12.13 -6.22
C GLU A 85 5.70 -11.89 -6.02
N ALA A 86 6.17 -10.66 -6.27
CA ALA A 86 7.56 -10.30 -6.01
C ALA A 86 7.92 -10.31 -4.51
N ALA A 87 6.98 -10.05 -3.62
CA ALA A 87 7.21 -10.14 -2.18
C ALA A 87 7.39 -11.59 -1.73
N ASP A 88 6.58 -12.52 -2.22
CA ASP A 88 6.69 -13.94 -1.91
C ASP A 88 8.04 -14.54 -2.35
N GLU A 89 8.58 -14.09 -3.48
CA GLU A 89 9.92 -14.47 -3.94
C GLU A 89 11.05 -14.02 -3.00
N LEU A 90 10.82 -12.95 -2.22
CA LEU A 90 11.82 -12.37 -1.31
C LEU A 90 11.75 -12.92 0.12
N THR A 91 10.72 -13.71 0.44
CA THR A 91 10.43 -14.19 1.80
C THR A 91 10.43 -15.72 1.91
N THR A 92 10.80 -16.42 0.84
CA THR A 92 10.99 -17.88 0.80
C THR A 92 12.37 -18.27 1.36
#